data_AF-A0A4V1W9N0-F1
#
_entry.id   AF-A0A4V1W9N0-F1
#
_cell.length_a   1.000
_cell.length_b   1.000
_cell.length_c   1.000
_cell.angle_alpha   90.00
_cell.angle_beta   90.00
_cell.angle_gamma   90.00
#
_symmetry.space_group_name_H-M   'P 1'
#
loop_
_entity.id
_entity.type
_entity.pdbx_description
1 polymer ?
#
loop_
_entity_poly.entity_id
_entity_poly.type
_entity_poly.pdbx_seq_one_letter_code
_entity_poly.pdbx_strand_id
1 'polypeptide(L)'
;MSIYAWGMVGDEKGIASNAVAIGIRPDGTVKAGSFLQDDPWNDLLPPSVLAQSPFGQLAAKPVKDEKKIFGGEVEIGLSDSVTLTYIPSYIEYHSAVAFTLSGLPNIQTTNYNQTTHELRLSGNAGWGDWLIGGYGYRLVSSGQFYVGSYDTTGIPVTLVDRNRIKGLAVFGQATINISDPMRLTVGGRYGVDNRVGEGPYFDASGVGSRYDFSGTYRRFDYKVGLEYDIAPRAMVYAALQTGFGIISAPRRSTATSRCARPVTIA
;
A
#
# COMPACT_ATOMS: atom_id res chain seq x y z
N MET A 1 -10.22 -6.69 -31.97
CA MET A 1 -10.70 -6.03 -30.75
C MET A 1 -11.07 -7.11 -29.76
N SER A 2 -10.57 -7.04 -28.53
CA SER A 2 -10.90 -7.95 -27.43
C SER A 2 -11.37 -7.14 -26.22
N ILE A 3 -12.29 -7.74 -25.45
CA ILE A 3 -12.80 -7.15 -24.21
C ILE A 3 -12.78 -8.24 -23.15
N TYR A 4 -12.19 -7.93 -22.00
CA TYR A 4 -12.21 -8.76 -20.80
C TYR A 4 -12.82 -7.98 -19.65
N ALA A 5 -13.54 -8.68 -18.78
CA ALA A 5 -14.04 -8.13 -17.53
C ALA A 5 -13.86 -9.17 -16.44
N TRP A 6 -13.54 -8.71 -15.24
CA TRP A 6 -13.39 -9.57 -14.07
C TRP A 6 -13.92 -8.86 -12.83
N GLY A 7 -14.27 -9.65 -11.82
CA GLY A 7 -14.73 -9.10 -10.57
C GLY A 7 -14.75 -10.11 -9.44
N MET A 8 -14.79 -9.57 -8.22
CA MET A 8 -14.90 -10.29 -6.98
C MET A 8 -15.80 -9.51 -6.04
N VAL A 9 -16.74 -10.20 -5.40
CA VAL A 9 -17.48 -9.70 -4.25
C VAL A 9 -17.24 -10.66 -3.10
N GLY A 10 -16.87 -10.13 -1.93
CA GLY A 10 -16.66 -10.93 -0.73
C GLY A 10 -17.33 -10.28 0.48
N ASP A 11 -17.95 -11.11 1.31
CA ASP A 11 -18.36 -10.81 2.69
C ASP A 11 -17.72 -11.90 3.54
N GLU A 12 -16.57 -11.58 4.12
CA GLU A 12 -15.74 -12.49 4.88
C GLU A 12 -15.93 -12.19 6.37
N LYS A 13 -16.30 -13.23 7.11
CA LYS A 13 -16.39 -13.20 8.57
C LYS A 13 -15.33 -14.13 9.11
N GLY A 14 -14.47 -13.60 9.97
CA GLY A 14 -13.37 -14.32 10.56
C GLY A 14 -13.24 -14.04 12.04
N ILE A 15 -12.15 -14.53 12.62
CA ILE A 15 -11.74 -14.20 13.97
C ILE A 15 -10.30 -13.71 13.88
N ALA A 16 -10.02 -12.52 14.42
CA ALA A 16 -8.67 -11.98 14.48
C ALA A 16 -7.81 -12.81 15.43
N SER A 17 -6.63 -13.20 14.97
CA SER A 17 -5.57 -13.69 15.85
C SER A 17 -5.13 -12.58 16.78
N ASN A 18 -4.85 -12.88 18.05
CA ASN A 18 -4.23 -11.90 18.93
C ASN A 18 -2.74 -11.81 18.64
N ALA A 19 -2.19 -10.60 18.71
CA ALA A 19 -0.74 -10.42 18.64
C ALA A 19 -0.12 -10.86 19.97
N VAL A 20 0.87 -11.76 19.91
CA VAL A 20 1.67 -12.14 21.08
C VAL A 20 2.47 -10.93 21.55
N ALA A 21 2.36 -10.61 22.84
CA ALA A 21 3.11 -9.52 23.44
C ALA A 21 4.61 -9.85 23.46
N ILE A 22 5.43 -8.90 23.01
CA ILE A 22 6.90 -8.98 23.03
C ILE A 22 7.42 -7.87 23.95
N GLY A 23 8.48 -8.16 24.70
CA GLY A 23 9.13 -7.18 25.56
C GLY A 23 8.80 -7.33 27.05
N ILE A 24 7.94 -8.27 27.41
CA ILE A 24 7.55 -8.58 28.79
C ILE A 24 7.79 -10.07 29.03
N ARG A 25 8.35 -10.43 30.19
CA ARG A 25 8.54 -11.81 30.63
C ARG A 25 7.29 -12.35 31.34
N PRO A 26 7.18 -13.68 31.52
CA PRO A 26 6.10 -14.27 32.30
C PRO A 26 6.00 -13.72 33.74
N ASP A 27 7.08 -13.25 34.35
CA ASP A 27 7.08 -12.65 35.69
C ASP A 27 6.62 -11.17 35.72
N GLY A 28 6.24 -10.60 34.57
CA GLY A 28 5.82 -9.21 34.41
C GLY A 28 6.98 -8.23 34.26
N THR A 29 8.24 -8.67 34.30
CA THR A 29 9.40 -7.80 34.09
C THR A 29 9.58 -7.46 32.61
N VAL A 30 9.98 -6.22 32.32
CA VAL A 30 10.27 -5.78 30.94
C VAL A 30 11.64 -6.31 30.51
N LYS A 31 11.69 -7.02 29.38
CA LYS A 31 12.94 -7.44 28.72
C LYS A 31 12.74 -7.38 27.22
N ALA A 32 13.44 -6.48 26.55
CA ALA A 32 13.36 -6.36 25.09
C ALA A 32 13.64 -7.71 24.40
N GLY A 33 12.81 -8.07 23.42
CA GLY A 33 12.94 -9.28 22.63
C GLY A 33 12.57 -10.59 23.35
N SER A 34 12.09 -10.56 24.60
CA SER A 34 11.47 -11.75 25.19
C SER A 34 10.01 -11.88 24.78
N PHE A 35 9.56 -13.11 24.59
CA PHE A 35 8.14 -13.44 24.50
C PHE A 35 7.55 -13.53 25.91
N LEU A 36 6.24 -13.25 25.98
CA LEU A 36 5.46 -13.39 27.19
C LEU A 36 5.29 -14.85 27.62
N GLN A 37 5.36 -15.78 26.66
CA GLN A 37 5.25 -17.23 26.83
C GLN A 37 6.40 -17.90 26.07
N ASP A 38 6.79 -19.11 26.50
CA ASP A 38 7.81 -19.91 25.80
C ASP A 38 7.29 -20.48 24.47
N ASP A 39 5.99 -20.76 24.39
CA ASP A 39 5.32 -21.13 23.14
C ASP A 39 4.96 -19.85 22.35
N PRO A 40 5.56 -19.62 21.16
CA PRO A 40 5.29 -18.44 20.36
C PRO A 40 3.88 -18.40 19.77
N TRP A 41 3.09 -19.47 19.91
CA TRP A 41 1.70 -19.53 19.48
C TRP A 41 0.70 -19.36 20.63
N ASN A 42 1.18 -19.32 21.88
CA ASN A 42 0.34 -19.07 23.05
C ASN A 42 0.23 -17.57 23.31
N ASP A 43 -0.94 -17.01 22.99
CA ASP A 43 -1.27 -15.60 23.16
C ASP A 43 -1.85 -15.26 24.55
N LEU A 44 -2.05 -16.23 25.43
CA LEU A 44 -2.64 -16.02 26.74
C LEU A 44 -1.70 -15.25 27.68
N LEU A 45 -2.25 -14.30 28.42
CA LEU A 45 -1.56 -13.65 29.54
C LEU A 45 -1.31 -14.65 30.67
N PRO A 46 -0.06 -14.78 31.19
CA PRO A 46 0.24 -15.60 32.36
C PRO A 46 -0.41 -15.00 33.61
N PRO A 47 -0.68 -15.80 34.67
CA PRO A 47 -1.44 -15.34 35.84
C PRO A 47 -0.94 -14.04 36.50
N SER A 48 0.38 -13.88 36.59
CA SER A 48 1.08 -12.68 37.07
C SER A 48 0.74 -11.41 36.29
N VAL A 49 0.62 -11.51 34.96
CA VAL A 49 0.31 -10.40 34.07
C VAL A 49 -1.20 -10.22 33.94
N LEU A 50 -1.96 -11.31 33.91
CA LEU A 50 -3.43 -11.28 33.92
C LEU A 50 -3.98 -10.58 35.17
N ALA A 51 -3.39 -10.81 36.35
CA ALA A 51 -3.77 -10.14 37.59
C ALA A 51 -3.59 -8.60 37.55
N GLN A 52 -2.75 -8.11 36.63
CA GLN A 52 -2.48 -6.68 36.44
C GLN A 52 -3.23 -6.11 35.23
N SER A 53 -3.88 -6.95 34.41
CA SER A 53 -4.59 -6.53 33.21
C SER A 53 -6.00 -6.04 33.57
N PRO A 54 -6.34 -4.76 33.33
CA PRO A 54 -7.70 -4.26 33.53
C PRO A 54 -8.68 -4.76 32.45
N PHE A 55 -8.17 -5.40 31.39
CA PHE A 55 -8.95 -5.87 30.25
C PHE A 55 -9.23 -7.38 30.27
N GLY A 56 -8.74 -8.07 31.31
CA GLY A 56 -8.87 -9.52 31.44
C GLY A 56 -7.96 -10.27 30.47
N GLN A 57 -8.34 -11.52 30.18
CA GLN A 57 -7.62 -12.42 29.28
C GLN A 57 -7.88 -12.04 27.82
N LEU A 58 -6.91 -12.34 26.95
CA LEU A 58 -7.06 -12.08 25.52
C LEU A 58 -8.16 -12.95 24.94
N ALA A 59 -8.96 -12.37 24.05
CA ALA A 59 -10.03 -13.07 23.37
C ALA A 59 -9.96 -12.72 21.89
N ALA A 60 -9.84 -13.76 21.06
CA ALA A 60 -9.95 -13.63 19.62
C ALA A 60 -11.32 -13.01 19.27
N LYS A 61 -11.36 -12.00 18.40
CA LYS A 61 -12.58 -11.22 18.13
C LYS A 61 -13.04 -11.34 16.68
N PRO A 62 -14.35 -11.20 16.41
CA PRO A 62 -14.85 -11.21 15.05
C PRO A 62 -14.18 -10.14 14.19
N VAL A 63 -13.85 -10.55 12.96
CA VAL A 63 -13.44 -9.66 11.88
C VAL A 63 -14.52 -9.70 10.82
N LYS A 64 -14.83 -8.54 10.25
CA LYS A 64 -15.70 -8.43 9.09
C LYS A 64 -14.97 -7.67 7.99
N ASP A 65 -14.87 -8.29 6.83
CA ASP A 65 -14.30 -7.71 5.62
C ASP A 65 -15.31 -7.82 4.47
N GLU A 66 -15.73 -6.68 3.94
CA GLU A 66 -16.56 -6.60 2.74
C GLU A 66 -15.73 -5.99 1.61
N LYS A 67 -15.72 -6.63 0.45
CA LYS A 67 -14.97 -6.14 -0.72
C LYS A 67 -15.76 -6.29 -1.99
N LYS A 68 -15.67 -5.28 -2.86
CA LYS A 68 -16.10 -5.34 -4.26
C LYS A 68 -14.95 -4.86 -5.10
N ILE A 69 -14.43 -5.73 -5.95
CA ILE A 69 -13.32 -5.42 -6.85
C ILE A 69 -13.81 -5.73 -8.24
N PHE A 70 -13.76 -4.75 -9.14
CA PHE A 70 -14.11 -4.92 -10.53
C PHE A 70 -13.00 -4.34 -11.41
N GLY A 71 -12.80 -4.97 -12.55
CA GLY A 71 -11.87 -4.50 -13.56
C GLY A 71 -12.30 -4.95 -14.94
N GLY A 72 -11.69 -4.32 -15.93
CA GLY A 72 -11.82 -4.74 -17.30
C GLY A 72 -10.62 -4.34 -18.11
N GLU A 73 -10.58 -4.85 -19.32
CA GLU A 73 -9.59 -4.51 -20.32
C GLU A 73 -10.29 -4.44 -21.68
N VAL A 74 -10.03 -3.37 -22.41
CA VAL A 74 -10.46 -3.22 -23.80
C VAL A 74 -9.21 -3.04 -24.64
N GLU A 75 -9.02 -3.92 -25.61
CA GLU A 75 -7.90 -3.85 -26.54
C GLU A 75 -8.38 -3.68 -27.98
N ILE A 76 -7.82 -2.69 -28.66
CA ILE A 76 -8.15 -2.31 -30.02
C ILE A 76 -6.85 -2.23 -30.82
N GLY A 77 -6.65 -3.17 -31.75
CA GLY A 77 -5.62 -3.03 -32.78
C GLY A 77 -5.99 -1.88 -33.70
N LEU A 78 -5.19 -0.82 -33.70
CA LEU A 78 -5.34 0.34 -34.59
C LEU A 78 -4.67 0.08 -35.95
N SER A 79 -3.66 -0.80 -35.97
CA SER A 79 -2.98 -1.32 -37.16
C SER A 79 -2.33 -2.68 -36.83
N ASP A 80 -1.63 -3.27 -37.80
CA ASP A 80 -0.84 -4.51 -37.60
C ASP A 80 0.29 -4.35 -36.56
N SER A 81 0.69 -3.13 -36.25
CA SER A 81 1.83 -2.84 -35.37
C SER A 81 1.49 -1.94 -34.18
N VAL A 82 0.25 -1.49 -34.04
CA VAL A 82 -0.16 -0.53 -32.99
C VAL A 82 -1.45 -1.00 -32.31
N THR A 83 -1.40 -1.05 -30.99
CA THR A 83 -2.50 -1.48 -30.12
C THR A 83 -2.83 -0.42 -29.07
N LEU A 84 -4.11 -0.08 -28.97
CA LEU A 84 -4.69 0.74 -27.91
C LEU A 84 -5.29 -0.19 -26.84
N THR A 85 -4.88 -0.01 -25.59
CA THR A 85 -5.40 -0.77 -24.45
C THR A 85 -5.97 0.17 -23.39
N TYR A 86 -7.18 -0.08 -22.91
CA TYR A 86 -7.81 0.66 -21.83
C TYR A 86 -8.18 -0.28 -20.67
N ILE A 87 -7.77 0.08 -19.45
CA ILE A 87 -7.94 -0.72 -18.24
C ILE A 87 -8.63 0.14 -17.17
N PRO A 88 -9.94 0.00 -16.95
CA PRO A 88 -10.63 0.53 -15.78
C PRO A 88 -10.56 -0.43 -14.60
N SER A 89 -10.52 0.11 -13.38
CA SER A 89 -10.73 -0.68 -12.16
C SER A 89 -11.45 0.10 -11.07
N TYR A 90 -12.24 -0.63 -10.29
CA TYR A 90 -12.97 -0.17 -9.12
C TYR A 90 -12.69 -1.08 -7.93
N ILE A 91 -12.42 -0.50 -6.77
CA ILE A 91 -12.29 -1.21 -5.49
C ILE A 91 -13.14 -0.49 -4.46
N GLU A 92 -14.02 -1.22 -3.79
CA GLU A 92 -14.68 -0.82 -2.56
C GLU A 92 -14.31 -1.84 -1.49
N TYR A 93 -13.87 -1.36 -0.34
CA TYR A 93 -13.48 -2.21 0.78
C TYR A 93 -13.95 -1.59 2.08
N HIS A 94 -14.59 -2.39 2.91
CA HIS A 94 -14.94 -2.07 4.27
C HIS A 94 -14.37 -3.16 5.18
N SER A 95 -13.71 -2.75 6.24
CA SER A 95 -13.16 -3.65 7.24
C SER A 95 -13.47 -3.14 8.63
N ALA A 96 -13.85 -4.05 9.50
CA ALA A 96 -13.92 -3.85 10.94
C ALA A 96 -13.17 -4.99 11.63
N VAL A 97 -12.04 -4.65 12.26
CA VAL A 97 -11.14 -5.58 12.93
C VAL A 97 -11.06 -5.19 14.39
N ALA A 98 -11.61 -6.02 15.27
CA ALA A 98 -11.31 -5.96 16.70
C ALA A 98 -10.12 -6.88 16.98
N PHE A 99 -9.12 -6.41 17.71
CA PHE A 99 -7.89 -7.17 17.98
C PHE A 99 -7.21 -6.72 19.26
N THR A 100 -6.41 -7.61 19.85
CA THR A 100 -5.55 -7.25 20.98
C THR A 100 -4.14 -6.94 20.48
N LEU A 101 -3.58 -5.81 20.93
CA LEU A 101 -2.19 -5.44 20.71
C LEU A 101 -1.50 -5.27 22.07
N SER A 102 -0.56 -6.15 22.40
CA SER A 102 0.18 -6.11 23.68
C SER A 102 -0.71 -6.03 24.93
N GLY A 103 -1.81 -6.79 24.95
CA GLY A 103 -2.77 -6.79 26.06
C GLY A 103 -3.80 -5.66 26.05
N LEU A 104 -3.71 -4.71 25.11
CA LEU A 104 -4.70 -3.66 24.93
C LEU A 104 -5.74 -4.08 23.89
N PRO A 105 -7.04 -4.06 24.23
CA PRO A 105 -8.10 -4.28 23.25
C PRO A 105 -8.22 -3.07 22.33
N ASN A 106 -8.38 -3.33 21.03
CA ASN A 106 -8.53 -2.29 20.02
C ASN A 106 -9.63 -2.66 19.02
N ILE A 107 -10.16 -1.66 18.36
CA ILE A 107 -10.95 -1.82 17.15
C ILE A 107 -10.48 -0.84 16.10
N GLN A 108 -10.33 -1.34 14.88
CA GLN A 108 -10.03 -0.54 13.70
C GLN A 108 -11.12 -0.74 12.66
N THR A 109 -11.67 0.36 12.17
CA THR A 109 -12.51 0.37 10.98
C THR A 109 -11.76 1.05 9.84
N THR A 110 -11.90 0.50 8.65
CA THR A 110 -11.26 1.03 7.45
C THR A 110 -12.23 0.95 6.28
N ASN A 111 -12.43 2.07 5.59
CA ASN A 111 -13.20 2.16 4.37
C ASN A 111 -12.28 2.66 3.27
N TYR A 112 -12.31 2.00 2.11
CA TYR A 112 -11.63 2.42 0.89
C TYR A 112 -12.60 2.40 -0.29
N ASN A 113 -12.55 3.45 -1.10
CA ASN A 113 -13.17 3.50 -2.41
C ASN A 113 -12.14 4.02 -3.42
N GLN A 114 -11.78 3.21 -4.40
CA GLN A 114 -10.78 3.51 -5.40
C GLN A 114 -11.34 3.32 -6.80
N THR A 115 -11.11 4.30 -7.65
CA THR A 115 -11.21 4.15 -9.10
C THR A 115 -9.86 4.40 -9.75
N THR A 116 -9.55 3.61 -10.77
CA THR A 116 -8.35 3.79 -11.59
C THR A 116 -8.70 3.62 -13.06
N HIS A 117 -7.98 4.35 -13.90
CA HIS A 117 -8.10 4.33 -15.34
C HIS A 117 -6.71 4.37 -15.94
N GLU A 118 -6.39 3.40 -16.78
CA GLU A 118 -5.14 3.37 -17.53
C GLU A 118 -5.43 3.29 -19.03
N LEU A 119 -4.79 4.15 -19.80
CA LEU A 119 -4.83 4.13 -21.26
C LEU A 119 -3.41 3.93 -21.77
N ARG A 120 -3.20 2.97 -22.65
CA ARG A 120 -1.90 2.63 -23.23
C ARG A 120 -2.02 2.61 -24.74
N LEU A 121 -1.03 3.17 -25.40
CA LEU A 121 -0.77 2.95 -26.80
C LEU A 121 0.60 2.29 -26.90
N SER A 122 0.65 1.13 -27.54
CA SER A 122 1.87 0.34 -27.71
C SER A 122 2.05 -0.06 -29.15
N GLY A 123 3.29 -0.28 -29.56
CA GLY A 123 3.55 -0.78 -30.89
C GLY A 123 4.98 -1.17 -31.13
N ASN A 124 5.20 -1.77 -32.29
CA ASN A 124 6.51 -2.10 -32.82
C ASN A 124 6.80 -1.27 -34.07
N ALA A 125 8.06 -0.88 -34.23
CA ALA A 125 8.59 -0.24 -35.42
C ALA A 125 9.94 -0.88 -35.77
N GLY A 126 10.48 -0.57 -36.96
CA GLY A 126 11.76 -1.13 -37.40
C GLY A 126 12.94 -0.84 -36.44
N TRP A 127 12.84 0.22 -35.63
CA TRP A 127 13.84 0.56 -34.62
C TRP A 127 13.62 -0.12 -33.26
N GLY A 128 12.47 -0.77 -33.03
CA GLY A 128 12.16 -1.47 -31.79
C GLY A 128 10.73 -1.28 -31.28
N ASP A 129 10.53 -1.59 -30.00
CA ASP A 129 9.22 -1.59 -29.34
C ASP A 129 9.01 -0.34 -28.51
N TRP A 130 7.77 0.13 -28.41
CA TRP A 130 7.43 1.30 -27.61
C TRP A 130 6.06 1.22 -26.98
N LEU A 131 5.90 1.99 -25.91
CA LEU A 131 4.66 2.20 -25.21
C LEU A 131 4.61 3.63 -24.66
N ILE A 132 3.45 4.27 -24.78
CA ILE A 132 3.10 5.50 -24.08
C ILE A 132 1.74 5.31 -23.42
N GLY A 133 1.52 5.93 -22.27
CA GLY A 133 0.25 5.81 -21.58
C GLY A 133 -0.04 6.93 -20.59
N GLY A 134 -1.30 6.97 -20.19
CA GLY A 134 -1.83 7.82 -19.14
C GLY A 134 -2.45 6.98 -18.04
N TYR A 135 -2.25 7.38 -16.80
CA TYR A 135 -2.82 6.73 -15.63
C TYR A 135 -3.48 7.76 -14.73
N GLY A 136 -4.76 7.56 -14.42
CA GLY A 136 -5.53 8.40 -13.51
C GLY A 136 -6.13 7.57 -12.39
N TYR A 137 -6.15 8.12 -11.18
CA TYR A 137 -6.77 7.43 -10.05
C TYR A 137 -7.37 8.40 -9.03
N ARG A 138 -8.35 7.88 -8.29
CA ARG A 138 -8.94 8.52 -7.11
C ARG A 138 -9.15 7.46 -6.05
N LEU A 139 -8.53 7.66 -4.89
CA LEU A 139 -8.74 6.90 -3.67
C LEU A 139 -9.38 7.82 -2.63
N VAL A 140 -10.49 7.39 -2.04
CA VAL A 140 -11.07 7.98 -0.83
C VAL A 140 -11.05 6.92 0.25
N SER A 141 -10.67 7.33 1.44
CA SER A 141 -10.59 6.47 2.60
C SER A 141 -11.07 7.19 3.84
N SER A 142 -11.64 6.43 4.76
CA SER A 142 -12.00 6.88 6.09
C SER A 142 -11.89 5.71 7.04
N GLY A 143 -11.87 5.98 8.33
CA GLY A 143 -11.67 4.91 9.29
C GLY A 143 -11.49 5.44 10.69
N GLN A 144 -11.54 4.53 11.65
CA GLN A 144 -11.44 4.87 13.05
C GLN A 144 -10.56 3.86 13.74
N PHE A 145 -9.81 4.31 14.73
CA PHE A 145 -9.00 3.46 15.57
C PHE A 145 -9.22 3.83 17.04
N TYR A 146 -9.75 2.87 17.80
CA TYR A 146 -9.99 2.99 19.23
C TYR A 146 -9.14 1.97 19.98
N VAL A 147 -8.71 2.36 21.18
CA VAL A 147 -7.94 1.53 22.11
C VAL A 147 -8.64 1.46 23.47
N GLY A 148 -8.39 0.41 24.24
CA GLY A 148 -9.03 0.19 25.54
C GLY A 148 -10.45 -0.37 25.46
N SER A 149 -10.97 -0.63 24.26
CA SER A 149 -12.19 -1.39 24.02
C SER A 149 -12.14 -2.11 22.67
N TYR A 150 -12.98 -3.14 22.50
CA TYR A 150 -13.25 -3.80 21.22
C TYR A 150 -14.41 -3.16 20.46
N ASP A 151 -14.89 -2.00 20.92
CA ASP A 151 -15.93 -1.20 20.30
C ASP A 151 -15.59 0.30 20.40
N THR A 152 -16.53 1.17 20.02
CA THR A 152 -16.33 2.63 19.99
C THR A 152 -16.49 3.31 21.36
N THR A 153 -16.53 2.56 22.46
CA THR A 153 -16.58 3.13 23.84
C THR A 153 -15.18 3.37 24.42
N GLY A 154 -14.13 2.90 23.74
CA GLY A 154 -12.74 3.12 24.12
C GLY A 154 -12.24 4.55 23.84
N ILE A 155 -10.92 4.73 23.89
CA ILE A 155 -10.26 6.00 23.60
C ILE A 155 -10.01 6.08 22.08
N PRO A 156 -10.60 7.05 21.35
CA PRO A 156 -10.30 7.22 19.93
C PRO A 156 -8.91 7.79 19.76
N VAL A 157 -8.00 7.03 19.16
CA VAL A 157 -6.61 7.45 18.90
C VAL A 157 -6.51 8.20 17.57
N THR A 158 -7.23 7.74 16.56
CA THR A 158 -7.27 8.40 15.25
C THR A 158 -8.62 8.18 14.60
N LEU A 159 -9.22 9.27 14.15
CA LEU A 159 -10.48 9.27 13.43
C LEU A 159 -10.21 9.94 12.10
N VAL A 160 -10.18 9.15 11.04
CA VAL A 160 -10.00 9.64 9.68
C VAL A 160 -11.38 9.93 9.10
N ASP A 161 -11.84 11.17 9.25
CA ASP A 161 -13.10 11.62 8.66
C ASP A 161 -13.04 11.49 7.14
N ARG A 162 -11.92 11.92 6.56
CA ARG A 162 -11.65 11.78 5.13
C ARG A 162 -10.17 11.87 4.80
N ASN A 163 -9.68 10.89 4.07
CA ASN A 163 -8.40 10.94 3.37
C ASN A 163 -8.65 10.68 1.89
N ARG A 164 -8.14 11.55 1.01
CA ARG A 164 -8.37 11.51 -0.42
C ARG A 164 -7.07 11.72 -1.16
N ILE A 165 -6.75 10.77 -2.03
CA ILE A 165 -5.62 10.85 -2.95
C ILE A 165 -6.17 10.83 -4.38
N LYS A 166 -5.74 11.79 -5.19
CA LYS A 166 -6.06 11.85 -6.62
C LYS A 166 -4.79 12.08 -7.39
N GLY A 167 -4.52 11.29 -8.40
CA GLY A 167 -3.34 11.50 -9.22
C GLY A 167 -3.59 11.29 -10.69
N LEU A 168 -2.75 11.95 -11.48
CA LEU A 168 -2.65 11.77 -12.93
C LEU A 168 -1.18 11.64 -13.29
N ALA A 169 -0.86 10.70 -14.16
CA ALA A 169 0.47 10.49 -14.67
C ALA A 169 0.47 10.23 -16.17
N VAL A 170 1.53 10.67 -16.83
CA VAL A 170 1.91 10.25 -18.17
C VAL A 170 3.19 9.43 -18.07
N PHE A 171 3.29 8.37 -18.86
CA PHE A 171 4.45 7.48 -18.85
C PHE A 171 4.72 6.93 -20.24
N GLY A 172 5.94 6.47 -20.44
CA GLY A 172 6.31 5.76 -21.64
C GLY A 172 7.65 5.05 -21.51
N GLN A 173 7.87 4.08 -22.39
CA GLN A 173 9.11 3.34 -22.51
C GLN A 173 9.33 3.00 -23.99
N ALA A 174 10.58 3.02 -24.42
CA ALA A 174 11.01 2.55 -25.72
C ALA A 174 12.19 1.60 -25.53
N THR A 175 12.19 0.48 -26.23
CA THR A 175 13.32 -0.45 -26.34
C THR A 175 13.81 -0.37 -27.78
N ILE A 176 15.01 0.17 -27.96
CA ILE A 176 15.61 0.49 -29.25
C ILE A 176 16.65 -0.58 -29.58
N ASN A 177 16.53 -1.18 -30.76
CA ASN A 177 17.52 -2.10 -31.31
C ASN A 177 18.72 -1.28 -31.81
N ILE A 178 19.80 -1.20 -31.03
CA ILE A 178 21.02 -0.50 -31.44
C ILE A 178 21.77 -1.35 -32.49
N SER A 179 21.74 -2.67 -32.33
CA SER A 179 22.26 -3.67 -33.26
C SER A 179 21.55 -5.01 -33.01
N ASP A 180 21.80 -6.03 -33.83
CA ASP A 180 21.19 -7.35 -33.68
C ASP A 180 21.31 -7.93 -32.25
N PRO A 181 22.49 -7.88 -31.57
CA PRO A 181 22.60 -8.37 -30.19
C PRO A 181 22.32 -7.32 -29.12
N MET A 182 22.19 -6.02 -29.44
CA MET A 182 22.21 -4.95 -28.43
C MET A 182 20.95 -4.10 -28.44
N ARG A 183 20.32 -3.98 -27.27
CA ARG A 183 19.08 -3.19 -27.07
C ARG A 183 19.26 -2.18 -25.96
N LEU A 184 18.76 -0.97 -26.18
CA LEU A 184 18.69 0.11 -25.19
C LEU A 184 17.24 0.41 -24.84
N THR A 185 16.89 0.27 -23.57
CA THR A 185 15.60 0.67 -23.05
C THR A 185 15.71 2.02 -22.36
N VAL A 186 14.86 2.96 -22.74
CA VAL A 186 14.69 4.25 -22.06
C VAL A 186 13.23 4.43 -21.69
N GLY A 187 12.95 4.96 -20.51
CA GLY A 187 11.59 5.17 -20.05
C GLY A 187 11.49 6.29 -19.03
N GLY A 188 10.29 6.84 -18.91
CA GLY A 188 9.99 7.92 -17.99
C GLY A 188 8.54 7.92 -17.57
N ARG A 189 8.29 8.43 -16.36
CA ARG A 189 6.96 8.67 -15.81
C ARG A 189 6.95 10.01 -15.11
N TYR A 190 5.99 10.85 -15.47
CA TYR A 190 5.71 12.09 -14.76
C TYR A 190 4.33 12.01 -14.13
N GLY A 191 4.23 12.27 -12.83
CA GLY A 191 3.00 12.18 -12.06
C GLY A 191 2.76 13.41 -11.19
N VAL A 192 1.49 13.73 -11.00
CA VAL A 192 1.01 14.76 -10.06
C VAL A 192 -0.05 14.14 -9.16
N ASP A 193 0.18 14.19 -7.86
CA ASP A 193 -0.74 13.69 -6.83
C ASP A 193 -1.24 14.83 -5.94
N ASN A 194 -2.54 14.91 -5.76
CA ASN A 194 -3.19 15.79 -4.81
C ASN A 194 -3.71 14.96 -3.64
N ARG A 195 -3.37 15.39 -2.43
CA ARG A 195 -3.71 14.68 -1.20
C ARG A 195 -4.39 15.62 -0.26
N VAL A 196 -5.48 15.13 0.33
CA VAL A 196 -6.22 15.82 1.37
C VAL A 196 -6.49 14.84 2.48
N GLY A 197 -6.27 15.22 3.73
CA GLY A 197 -6.53 14.38 4.88
C GLY A 197 -7.03 15.23 6.03
N GLU A 198 -8.16 14.86 6.60
CA GLU A 198 -8.75 15.55 7.75
C GLU A 198 -9.27 14.54 8.78
N GLY A 199 -9.22 14.94 10.05
CA GLY A 199 -9.75 14.12 11.13
C GLY A 199 -9.26 14.51 12.52
N PRO A 200 -10.01 14.17 13.58
CA PRO A 200 -9.52 14.27 14.95
C PRO A 200 -8.49 13.17 15.28
N TYR A 201 -7.59 13.49 16.19
CA TYR A 201 -6.63 12.54 16.74
C TYR A 201 -6.44 12.77 18.23
N PHE A 202 -5.96 11.75 18.91
CA PHE A 202 -5.58 11.83 20.31
C PHE A 202 -4.19 12.41 20.46
N ASP A 203 -4.05 13.42 21.33
CA ASP A 203 -2.76 13.96 21.73
C ASP A 203 -2.69 14.15 23.27
N ALA A 204 -1.65 14.85 23.74
CA ALA A 204 -1.46 15.10 25.18
C ALA A 204 -2.62 15.87 25.84
N SER A 205 -3.47 16.54 25.06
CA SER A 205 -4.64 17.28 25.52
C SER A 205 -5.93 16.45 25.45
N GLY A 206 -5.84 15.19 25.02
CA GLY A 206 -6.98 14.28 24.83
C GLY A 206 -7.46 14.22 23.38
N VAL A 207 -8.75 13.94 23.20
CA VAL A 207 -9.39 13.91 21.88
C VAL A 207 -9.94 15.30 21.58
N GLY A 208 -9.39 15.98 20.57
CA GLY A 208 -9.89 17.30 20.21
C GLY A 208 -9.04 18.02 19.17
N SER A 209 -7.74 17.74 19.16
CA SER A 209 -6.87 18.20 18.08
C SER A 209 -7.27 17.57 16.76
N ARG A 210 -7.22 18.38 15.71
CA ARG A 210 -7.59 17.97 14.35
C ARG A 210 -6.40 18.19 13.44
N TYR A 211 -6.15 17.23 12.55
CA TYR A 211 -5.30 17.46 11.41
C TYR A 211 -6.17 17.89 10.23
N ASP A 212 -5.69 18.86 9.48
CA ASP A 212 -6.19 19.24 8.17
C ASP A 212 -4.97 19.42 7.27
N PHE A 213 -4.80 18.50 6.33
CA PHE A 213 -3.68 18.43 5.44
C PHE A 213 -4.16 18.53 4.00
N SER A 214 -3.53 19.40 3.22
CA SER A 214 -3.68 19.47 1.78
C SER A 214 -2.31 19.67 1.13
N GLY A 215 -1.99 18.89 0.10
CA GLY A 215 -0.72 19.01 -0.58
C GLY A 215 -0.72 18.42 -1.99
N THR A 216 0.05 19.05 -2.87
CA THR A 216 0.31 18.59 -4.23
C THR A 216 1.75 18.14 -4.35
N TYR A 217 1.94 16.93 -4.85
CA TYR A 217 3.24 16.30 -5.05
C TYR A 217 3.46 16.05 -6.53
N ARG A 218 4.64 16.39 -7.04
CA ARG A 218 5.01 16.17 -8.43
C ARG A 218 6.28 15.34 -8.47
N ARG A 219 6.35 14.39 -9.40
CA ARG A 219 7.49 13.50 -9.50
C ARG A 219 7.76 13.11 -10.94
N PHE A 220 9.04 13.08 -11.28
CA PHE A 220 9.55 12.41 -12.47
C PHE A 220 10.39 11.22 -12.04
N ASP A 221 10.12 10.07 -12.63
CA ASP A 221 10.92 8.86 -12.50
C ASP A 221 11.38 8.38 -13.87
N TYR A 222 12.59 7.84 -13.94
CA TYR A 222 13.20 7.40 -15.19
C TYR A 222 13.77 6.00 -15.09
N LYS A 223 13.97 5.38 -16.24
CA LYS A 223 14.61 4.08 -16.43
C LYS A 223 15.53 4.14 -17.64
N VAL A 224 16.73 3.60 -17.48
CA VAL A 224 17.68 3.32 -18.57
C VAL A 224 18.16 1.88 -18.39
N GLY A 225 18.08 1.07 -19.44
CA GLY A 225 18.53 -0.31 -19.43
C GLY A 225 19.32 -0.63 -20.70
N LEU A 226 20.35 -1.45 -20.57
CA LEU A 226 21.13 -1.96 -21.69
C LEU A 226 21.11 -3.49 -21.63
N GLU A 227 20.80 -4.12 -22.75
CA GLU A 227 20.79 -5.57 -22.92
C GLU A 227 21.75 -5.95 -24.05
N TYR A 228 22.48 -7.04 -23.87
CA TYR A 228 23.41 -7.57 -24.86
C TYR A 228 23.36 -9.10 -24.91
N ASP A 229 23.07 -9.65 -26.08
CA ASP A 229 23.07 -11.10 -26.34
C ASP A 229 24.51 -11.58 -26.55
N ILE A 230 25.06 -12.27 -25.54
CA ILE A 230 26.41 -12.86 -25.60
C ILE A 230 26.43 -14.19 -26.36
N ALA A 231 25.27 -14.86 -26.48
CA ALA A 231 25.07 -16.06 -27.28
C ALA A 231 23.57 -16.19 -27.64
N PRO A 232 23.16 -17.06 -28.59
CA PRO A 232 21.75 -17.19 -29.00
C PRO A 232 20.76 -17.56 -27.88
N ARG A 233 21.26 -18.02 -26.73
CA ARG A 233 20.46 -18.40 -25.54
C ARG A 233 21.01 -17.80 -24.25
N ALA A 234 21.87 -16.79 -24.33
CA ALA A 234 22.47 -16.14 -23.17
C ALA A 234 22.57 -14.63 -23.40
N MET A 235 22.09 -13.86 -22.43
CA MET A 235 22.00 -12.40 -22.46
C MET A 235 22.50 -11.83 -21.14
N VAL A 236 23.22 -10.71 -21.22
CA VAL A 236 23.61 -9.90 -20.06
C VAL A 236 22.88 -8.57 -20.11
N TYR A 237 22.45 -8.06 -18.97
CA TYR A 237 21.75 -6.78 -18.88
C TYR A 237 22.24 -5.94 -17.69
N ALA A 238 22.06 -4.63 -17.82
CA ALA A 238 22.21 -3.69 -16.74
C ALA A 238 21.07 -2.67 -16.79
N ALA A 239 20.52 -2.28 -15.64
CA ALA A 239 19.44 -1.29 -15.57
C ALA A 239 19.60 -0.34 -14.40
N LEU A 240 19.35 0.95 -14.66
CA LEU A 240 19.24 2.02 -13.67
C LEU A 240 17.82 2.58 -13.73
N GLN A 241 17.13 2.60 -12.60
CA GLN A 241 15.80 3.19 -12.51
C GLN A 241 15.59 3.91 -11.19
N THR A 242 14.74 4.93 -11.20
CA THR A 242 14.24 5.56 -9.98
C THR A 242 12.83 5.08 -9.68
N GLY A 243 12.47 5.08 -8.40
CA GLY A 243 11.11 4.85 -7.94
C GLY A 243 10.82 5.70 -6.72
N PHE A 244 9.55 5.81 -6.38
CA PHE A 244 9.11 6.53 -5.20
C PHE A 244 8.15 5.68 -4.37
N GLY A 245 8.59 5.35 -3.16
CA GLY A 245 7.71 4.84 -2.11
C GLY A 245 7.02 6.00 -1.42
N ILE A 246 5.71 6.06 -1.51
CA ILE A 246 4.92 7.06 -0.82
C ILE A 246 4.84 6.67 0.67
N ILE A 247 5.74 7.20 1.49
CA ILE A 247 5.57 7.18 2.95
C ILE A 247 4.58 8.30 3.33
N SER A 248 3.65 7.96 4.22
CA SER A 248 2.61 8.84 4.76
C SER A 248 3.20 10.10 5.40
N ALA A 249 2.55 11.24 5.11
CA ALA A 249 2.71 12.61 5.62
C ALA A 249 4.15 13.10 5.98
N PRO A 250 4.64 14.22 5.42
CA PRO A 250 5.90 14.78 5.89
C PRO A 250 5.73 15.26 7.34
N ARG A 251 6.26 14.50 8.31
CA ARG A 251 6.60 15.08 9.60
C ARG A 251 7.69 16.11 9.33
N ARG A 252 7.39 17.39 9.53
CA ARG A 252 8.43 18.36 9.91
C ARG A 252 8.93 17.94 11.28
N SER A 253 9.79 16.93 11.31
CA SER A 253 10.64 16.61 12.44
C SER A 253 12.04 17.06 12.05
N THR A 254 12.58 18.03 12.77
CA THR A 254 13.98 18.46 12.75
C THR A 254 14.88 17.38 13.37
N ALA A 255 14.79 16.16 12.85
CA ALA A 255 15.69 15.07 13.16
C ALA A 255 16.17 14.48 11.84
N THR A 256 17.45 14.67 11.56
CA THR A 256 18.18 14.11 10.43
C THR A 256 18.10 12.57 10.43
N SER A 257 17.09 12.00 9.77
CA SER A 257 17.14 10.60 9.33
C SER A 257 17.48 10.58 7.84
N ARG A 258 18.75 10.29 7.53
CA ARG A 258 19.18 10.00 6.16
C ARG A 258 18.36 8.80 5.67
N CYS A 259 17.49 9.05 4.70
CA CYS A 259 16.80 7.98 3.99
C CYS A 259 17.88 7.12 3.32
N ALA A 260 17.99 5.85 3.72
CA ALA A 260 18.91 4.90 3.12
C ALA A 260 18.52 4.73 1.65
N ARG A 261 19.44 5.08 0.75
CA ARG A 261 19.36 4.73 -0.67
C ARG A 261 19.45 3.20 -0.76
N PRO A 262 18.46 2.50 -1.35
CA PRO A 262 18.70 1.14 -1.81
C PRO A 262 19.64 1.26 -3.02
N VAL A 263 20.90 0.91 -2.80
CA VAL A 263 21.83 0.57 -3.88
C VAL A 263 21.62 -0.93 -4.10
N THR A 264 20.82 -1.29 -5.10
CA THR A 264 20.79 -2.67 -5.58
C THR A 264 21.95 -2.81 -6.55
N ILE A 265 23.00 -3.52 -6.11
CA ILE A 265 24.01 -4.08 -7.00
C ILE A 265 23.53 -5.50 -7.30
N ALA A 266 23.30 -5.78 -8.58
CA ALA A 266 23.26 -7.12 -9.14
C ALA A 266 24.21 -7.12 -10.34
#